data_AF-A0A9X6KIY5-F1
#
_entry.id   AF-A0A9X6KIY5-F1
#
_cell.length_a   1.000
_cell.length_b   1.000
_cell.length_c   1.000
_cell.angle_alpha   90.00
_cell.angle_beta   90.00
_cell.angle_gamma   90.00
#
_symmetry.space_group_name_H-M   'P 1'
#
loop_
_entity.id
_entity.type
_entity.pdbx_description
1 polymer ?
#
loop_
_entity_poly.entity_id
_entity_poly.type
_entity_poly.pdbx_seq_one_letter_code
_entity_poly.pdbx_strand_id
1 'polypeptide(L)'
;MPISEKIVISKTARDLFVNRNNRALLIYSQHPKEKFPILYKLAKIHLNSNARDIDKVFETLQRKEILLLNEMLGNVINICRNEWIGDVDPYAIIENEKERKTCSLCKQKNNKLVFHIKNKFNGRRINVGSSCINDFSSLEYPSGVSKKEVMRSANQKYKLQNLIFMFPGIEGIVNNWEKELEIYEILIPHEIEQEYLETGEKLRNSYDNYINGKVNKIDAGTIKKYLNDRKEFLAKMSKYEELNKNQDFIVTRKMVNWLQRRHDFKTIEILKIKGYITKESAYKVLEPNFIESLIPKFNLHFQKNNIQIVSYNKEYSYFKIKPFYNLNFHLKISCSKLIRTFSSLIFDNKPNIAPSLKNIFQTAELFSEVEQEIVINELNRIKSNITMKLLHFGYDYDHFEYNELDLFDKRINKFIVVKMNKFLEEFKGVAFGLMNPKEIEKYVDYELSGNSKAYTHEELWAIRDRRDDTIEEN
;
A
#
# COMPACT_ATOMS: atom_id res chain seq x y z
N MET A 1 -27.60 -74.71 42.62
CA MET A 1 -28.02 -74.12 41.32
C MET A 1 -27.63 -72.66 41.34
N PRO A 2 -26.71 -72.18 40.48
CA PRO A 2 -26.40 -70.76 40.44
C PRO A 2 -27.54 -70.03 39.71
N ILE A 3 -27.98 -68.92 40.28
CA ILE A 3 -28.92 -67.98 39.67
C ILE A 3 -28.29 -67.52 38.36
N SER A 4 -28.85 -67.95 37.23
CA SER A 4 -28.48 -67.47 35.91
C SER A 4 -28.89 -66.00 35.81
N GLU A 5 -27.98 -65.09 36.12
CA GLU A 5 -28.17 -63.67 35.81
C GLU A 5 -28.46 -63.53 34.31
N LYS A 6 -29.67 -63.04 34.00
CA LYS A 6 -30.11 -62.78 32.63
C LYS A 6 -29.28 -61.61 32.10
N ILE A 7 -28.27 -61.90 31.28
CA ILE A 7 -27.48 -60.87 30.61
C ILE A 7 -28.39 -60.12 29.65
N VAL A 8 -28.52 -58.81 29.85
CA VAL A 8 -29.30 -57.90 29.03
C VAL A 8 -28.40 -56.91 28.28
N ILE A 9 -28.92 -56.33 27.20
CA ILE A 9 -28.21 -55.29 26.46
C ILE A 9 -28.05 -54.04 27.35
N SER A 10 -26.82 -53.56 27.45
CA SER A 10 -26.48 -52.33 28.13
C SER A 10 -27.06 -51.11 27.41
N LYS A 11 -27.38 -50.06 28.17
CA LYS A 11 -27.88 -48.79 27.60
C LYS A 11 -26.96 -48.24 26.51
N THR A 12 -25.65 -48.27 26.75
CA THR A 12 -24.64 -47.80 25.78
C THR A 12 -24.66 -48.59 24.48
N ALA A 13 -24.69 -49.93 24.55
CA ALA A 13 -24.74 -50.77 23.36
C ALA A 13 -26.05 -50.58 22.60
N ARG A 14 -27.18 -50.45 23.32
CA ARG A 14 -28.47 -50.09 22.74
C ARG A 14 -28.40 -48.77 21.98
N ASP A 15 -27.96 -47.70 22.62
CA ASP A 15 -27.94 -46.36 22.02
C ASP A 15 -27.02 -46.31 20.78
N LEU A 16 -25.88 -47.01 20.84
CA LEU A 16 -24.98 -47.16 19.70
C LEU A 16 -25.62 -47.93 18.54
N PHE A 17 -26.27 -49.06 18.82
CA PHE A 17 -26.84 -49.90 17.76
C PHE A 17 -28.16 -49.35 17.21
N VAL A 18 -28.96 -48.64 18.01
CA VAL A 18 -30.20 -47.94 17.59
C VAL A 18 -29.89 -46.76 16.67
N ASN A 19 -28.68 -46.19 16.73
CA ASN A 19 -28.26 -45.18 15.77
C ASN A 19 -28.03 -45.79 14.38
N ARG A 20 -28.84 -45.36 13.40
CA ARG A 20 -28.75 -45.81 12.01
C ARG A 20 -27.36 -45.57 11.40
N ASN A 21 -26.69 -44.46 11.73
CA ASN A 21 -25.38 -44.13 11.18
C ASN A 21 -24.37 -45.24 11.53
N ASN A 22 -24.41 -45.73 12.78
CA ASN A 22 -23.52 -46.78 13.24
C ASN A 22 -23.82 -48.11 12.53
N ARG A 23 -25.10 -48.48 12.34
CA ARG A 23 -25.46 -49.66 11.55
C ARG A 23 -25.01 -49.54 10.09
N ALA A 24 -25.21 -48.39 9.46
CA ALA A 24 -24.75 -48.14 8.10
C ALA A 24 -23.22 -48.24 8.00
N LEU A 25 -22.50 -47.69 8.98
CA LEU A 25 -21.06 -47.75 9.07
C LEU A 25 -20.55 -49.21 9.17
N LEU A 26 -21.17 -50.02 10.03
CA LEU A 26 -20.85 -51.46 10.16
C LEU A 26 -21.00 -52.22 8.82
N ILE A 27 -21.95 -51.83 7.97
CA ILE A 27 -22.18 -52.45 6.66
C ILE A 27 -21.16 -51.98 5.62
N TYR A 28 -20.77 -50.71 5.66
CA TYR A 28 -19.91 -50.10 4.67
C TYR A 28 -18.42 -50.38 4.93
N SER A 29 -18.04 -50.59 6.19
CA SER A 29 -16.68 -50.93 6.62
C SER A 29 -16.29 -52.38 6.30
N GLN A 30 -14.98 -52.64 6.26
CA GLN A 30 -14.38 -53.94 5.97
C GLN A 30 -14.22 -54.79 7.22
N HIS A 31 -13.80 -54.19 8.34
CA HIS A 31 -13.47 -54.90 9.57
C HIS A 31 -14.64 -55.72 10.16
N PRO A 32 -15.89 -55.23 10.21
CA PRO A 32 -17.00 -56.04 10.71
C PRO A 32 -17.33 -57.23 9.81
N LYS A 33 -17.08 -57.13 8.49
CA LYS A 33 -17.33 -58.24 7.56
C LYS A 33 -16.39 -59.40 7.81
N GLU A 34 -15.13 -59.10 8.11
CA GLU A 34 -14.08 -60.11 8.28
C GLU A 34 -13.97 -60.62 9.73
N LYS A 35 -14.06 -59.72 10.71
CA LYS A 35 -13.75 -60.03 12.13
C LYS A 35 -14.99 -60.14 13.01
N PHE A 36 -16.10 -59.50 12.63
CA PHE A 36 -17.35 -59.47 13.42
C PHE A 36 -18.60 -59.75 12.57
N PRO A 37 -18.68 -60.90 11.88
CA PRO A 37 -19.75 -61.19 10.93
C PRO A 37 -21.15 -61.15 11.55
N ILE A 38 -21.27 -61.42 12.86
CA ILE A 38 -22.52 -61.28 13.63
C ILE A 38 -22.99 -59.82 13.63
N LEU A 39 -22.13 -58.87 13.99
CA LEU A 39 -22.47 -57.44 14.01
C LEU A 39 -22.80 -56.92 12.61
N TYR A 40 -22.05 -57.36 11.59
CA TYR A 40 -22.34 -57.04 10.19
C TYR A 40 -23.73 -57.56 9.77
N LYS A 41 -24.05 -58.83 10.06
CA LYS A 41 -25.32 -59.46 9.70
C LYS A 41 -26.50 -58.78 10.40
N LEU A 42 -26.39 -58.54 11.71
CA LEU A 42 -27.42 -57.83 12.49
C LEU A 42 -27.65 -56.42 11.94
N ALA A 43 -26.58 -55.66 11.68
CA ALA A 43 -26.68 -54.32 11.10
C ALA A 43 -27.34 -54.34 9.71
N LYS A 44 -27.01 -55.33 8.87
CA LYS A 44 -27.57 -55.49 7.53
C LYS A 44 -29.07 -55.80 7.55
N ILE A 45 -29.52 -56.72 8.42
CA ILE A 45 -30.93 -57.08 8.57
C ILE A 45 -31.74 -55.89 9.08
N HIS A 46 -31.22 -55.16 10.07
CA HIS A 46 -31.94 -54.11 10.78
C HIS A 46 -31.52 -52.68 10.38
N LEU A 47 -30.96 -52.48 9.18
CA LEU A 47 -30.41 -51.18 8.77
C LEU A 47 -31.45 -50.06 8.89
N ASN A 48 -32.68 -50.30 8.41
CA ASN A 48 -33.76 -49.31 8.39
C ASN A 48 -34.79 -49.49 9.53
N SER A 49 -34.54 -50.39 10.48
CA SER A 49 -35.42 -50.60 11.63
C SER A 49 -35.40 -49.37 12.56
N ASN A 50 -36.56 -49.05 13.14
CA ASN A 50 -36.68 -48.01 14.15
C ASN A 50 -36.23 -48.55 15.53
N ALA A 51 -36.18 -47.68 16.55
CA ALA A 51 -35.73 -48.05 17.89
C ALA A 51 -36.57 -49.17 18.53
N ARG A 52 -37.91 -49.12 18.39
CA ARG A 52 -38.83 -50.11 18.99
C ARG A 52 -38.64 -51.49 18.36
N ASP A 53 -38.43 -51.54 17.04
CA ASP A 53 -38.20 -52.82 16.36
C ASP A 53 -36.86 -53.42 16.77
N ILE A 54 -35.83 -52.59 16.98
CA ILE A 54 -34.51 -53.02 17.46
C ILE A 54 -34.61 -53.55 18.90
N ASP A 55 -35.40 -52.90 19.76
CA ASP A 55 -35.60 -53.36 21.14
C ASP A 55 -36.20 -54.77 21.19
N LYS A 56 -37.18 -55.06 20.33
CA LYS A 56 -37.75 -56.42 20.19
C LYS A 56 -36.70 -57.45 19.73
N VAL A 57 -35.78 -57.06 18.85
CA VAL A 57 -34.70 -57.94 18.40
C VAL A 57 -33.77 -58.27 19.57
N PHE A 58 -33.45 -57.31 20.43
CA PHE A 58 -32.60 -57.54 21.60
C PHE A 58 -33.14 -58.59 22.57
N GLU A 59 -34.46 -58.74 22.67
CA GLU A 59 -35.10 -59.78 23.49
C GLU A 59 -34.88 -61.20 22.93
N THR A 60 -34.61 -61.30 21.62
CA THR A 60 -34.41 -62.57 20.90
C THR A 60 -32.95 -62.96 20.71
N LEU A 61 -32.00 -62.10 21.10
CA LEU A 61 -30.57 -62.36 20.90
C LEU A 61 -30.03 -63.45 21.83
N GLN A 62 -29.10 -64.24 21.30
CA GLN A 62 -28.38 -65.24 22.08
C GLN A 62 -27.36 -64.58 23.02
N ARG A 63 -27.01 -65.27 24.12
CA ARG A 63 -26.02 -64.78 25.11
C ARG A 63 -24.73 -64.27 24.48
N LYS A 64 -24.20 -64.96 23.47
CA LYS A 64 -22.97 -64.57 22.74
C LYS A 64 -23.12 -63.26 21.99
N GLU A 65 -24.28 -62.99 21.40
CA GLU A 65 -24.57 -61.76 20.65
C GLU A 65 -24.74 -60.57 21.59
N ILE A 66 -25.38 -60.79 22.74
CA ILE A 66 -25.54 -59.77 23.79
C ILE A 66 -24.18 -59.36 24.37
N LEU A 67 -23.31 -60.32 24.69
CA LEU A 67 -21.94 -60.04 25.16
C LEU A 67 -21.14 -59.28 24.11
N LEU A 68 -21.20 -59.70 22.84
CA LEU A 68 -20.50 -59.04 21.74
C LEU A 68 -20.95 -57.57 21.57
N LEU A 69 -22.25 -57.30 21.65
CA LEU A 69 -22.78 -55.95 21.57
C LEU A 69 -22.37 -55.09 22.78
N ASN A 70 -22.42 -55.65 23.99
CA ASN A 70 -22.07 -54.93 25.21
C ASN A 70 -20.59 -54.58 25.31
N GLU A 71 -19.71 -55.50 24.93
CA GLU A 71 -18.27 -55.37 25.18
C GLU A 71 -17.51 -54.79 23.97
N MET A 72 -17.94 -55.11 22.74
CA MET A 72 -17.13 -54.84 21.55
C MET A 72 -17.71 -53.78 20.61
N LEU A 73 -19.03 -53.53 20.63
CA LEU A 73 -19.67 -52.66 19.64
C LEU A 73 -19.04 -51.26 19.55
N GLY A 74 -18.75 -50.63 20.70
CA GLY A 74 -18.13 -49.31 20.73
C GLY A 74 -16.75 -49.30 20.07
N ASN A 75 -15.91 -50.29 20.39
CA ASN A 75 -14.58 -50.43 19.80
C ASN A 75 -14.66 -50.72 18.30
N VAL A 76 -15.56 -51.62 17.88
CA VAL A 76 -15.77 -51.95 16.47
C VAL A 76 -16.22 -50.72 15.69
N ILE A 77 -17.13 -49.90 16.21
CA ILE A 77 -17.55 -48.65 15.57
C ILE A 77 -16.37 -47.68 15.41
N ASN A 78 -15.53 -47.53 16.43
CA ASN A 78 -14.35 -46.67 16.35
C ASN A 78 -13.33 -47.16 15.32
N ILE A 79 -13.08 -48.47 15.27
CA ILE A 79 -12.25 -49.08 14.21
C ILE A 79 -12.86 -48.78 12.85
N CYS A 80 -14.18 -48.96 12.68
CA CYS A 80 -14.87 -48.67 11.44
C CYS A 80 -14.71 -47.22 11.00
N ARG A 81 -14.78 -46.25 11.92
CA ARG A 81 -14.56 -44.81 11.63
C ARG A 81 -13.14 -44.56 11.09
N ASN A 82 -12.14 -45.25 11.65
CA ASN A 82 -10.74 -45.12 11.27
C ASN A 82 -10.37 -45.81 9.95
N GLU A 83 -11.30 -46.54 9.33
CA GLU A 83 -11.13 -47.09 7.98
C GLU A 83 -11.31 -46.05 6.87
N TRP A 84 -11.87 -44.88 7.19
CA TRP A 84 -12.24 -43.89 6.20
C TRP A 84 -11.19 -42.80 6.11
N ILE A 85 -10.92 -42.38 4.87
CA ILE A 85 -10.11 -41.22 4.51
C ILE A 85 -10.97 -40.27 3.66
N GLY A 86 -10.56 -39.01 3.57
CA GLY A 86 -11.14 -38.07 2.63
C GLY A 86 -10.97 -38.53 1.19
N ASP A 87 -11.92 -38.20 0.31
CA ASP A 87 -11.74 -38.42 -1.13
C ASP A 87 -10.89 -37.31 -1.77
N VAL A 88 -10.39 -37.55 -2.98
CA VAL A 88 -9.65 -36.55 -3.79
C VAL A 88 -10.55 -35.36 -4.13
N ASP A 89 -11.84 -35.60 -4.34
CA ASP A 89 -12.88 -34.60 -4.52
C ASP A 89 -13.64 -34.41 -3.20
N PRO A 90 -13.15 -33.58 -2.26
CA PRO A 90 -13.51 -33.65 -0.85
C PRO A 90 -14.98 -33.30 -0.56
N TYR A 91 -15.60 -32.46 -1.40
CA TYR A 91 -16.97 -32.03 -1.22
C TYR A 91 -17.62 -31.63 -2.55
N ALA A 92 -18.95 -31.53 -2.55
CA ALA A 92 -19.73 -30.96 -3.63
C ALA A 92 -20.85 -30.06 -3.10
N ILE A 93 -21.09 -28.96 -3.79
CA ILE A 93 -22.22 -28.05 -3.57
C ILE A 93 -23.20 -28.24 -4.73
N ILE A 94 -24.42 -28.68 -4.43
CA ILE A 94 -25.42 -29.14 -5.42
C ILE A 94 -26.63 -28.21 -5.38
N GLU A 95 -26.70 -27.27 -6.32
CA GLU A 95 -27.77 -26.27 -6.38
C GLU A 95 -29.13 -26.89 -6.78
N ASN A 96 -29.13 -27.66 -7.87
CA ASN A 96 -30.33 -28.28 -8.42
C ASN A 96 -30.93 -29.26 -7.41
N GLU A 97 -32.16 -28.97 -6.95
CA GLU A 97 -32.84 -29.77 -5.94
C GLU A 97 -33.02 -31.23 -6.35
N LYS A 98 -33.22 -31.48 -7.65
CA LYS A 98 -33.41 -32.83 -8.21
C LYS A 98 -32.13 -33.67 -8.17
N GLU A 99 -30.96 -33.03 -8.12
CA GLU A 99 -29.64 -33.68 -8.10
C GLU A 99 -29.09 -33.80 -6.68
N ARG A 100 -29.73 -33.17 -5.68
CA ARG A 100 -29.24 -33.17 -4.29
C ARG A 100 -29.14 -34.58 -3.75
N LYS A 101 -27.97 -34.90 -3.19
CA LYS A 101 -27.66 -36.27 -2.76
C LYS A 101 -28.25 -36.57 -1.38
N THR A 102 -28.70 -37.81 -1.21
CA THR A 102 -29.09 -38.35 0.10
C THR A 102 -27.84 -38.81 0.86
N CYS A 103 -27.75 -38.50 2.15
CA CYS A 103 -26.63 -38.95 2.99
C CYS A 103 -26.60 -40.48 3.08
N SER A 104 -25.43 -41.08 2.85
CA SER A 104 -25.29 -42.54 2.86
C SER A 104 -25.47 -43.16 4.26
N LEU A 105 -25.19 -42.39 5.33
CA LEU A 105 -25.23 -42.85 6.72
C LEU A 105 -26.57 -42.59 7.41
N CYS A 106 -27.09 -41.36 7.37
CA CYS A 106 -28.33 -41.02 8.08
C CYS A 106 -29.59 -41.03 7.20
N LYS A 107 -29.44 -41.13 5.87
CA LYS A 107 -30.53 -41.00 4.88
C LYS A 107 -31.26 -39.65 4.86
N GLN A 108 -30.70 -38.62 5.48
CA GLN A 108 -31.17 -37.25 5.27
C GLN A 108 -31.15 -36.95 3.77
N LYS A 109 -32.31 -36.61 3.23
CA LYS A 109 -32.51 -36.29 1.81
C LYS A 109 -32.16 -34.83 1.53
N ASN A 110 -32.01 -34.48 0.26
CA ASN A 110 -31.88 -33.11 -0.23
C ASN A 110 -30.70 -32.33 0.36
N ASN A 111 -29.53 -32.95 0.54
CA ASN A 111 -28.35 -32.23 1.02
C ASN A 111 -27.76 -31.38 -0.10
N LYS A 112 -27.70 -30.06 0.13
CA LYS A 112 -27.07 -29.09 -0.76
C LYS A 112 -25.54 -29.12 -0.67
N LEU A 113 -24.98 -29.36 0.52
CA LEU A 113 -23.54 -29.58 0.73
C LEU A 113 -23.30 -31.03 1.19
N VAL A 114 -22.42 -31.74 0.49
CA VAL A 114 -22.02 -33.10 0.82
C VAL A 114 -20.51 -33.26 0.81
N PHE A 115 -20.00 -34.11 1.70
CA PHE A 115 -18.60 -34.49 1.79
C PHE A 115 -18.41 -35.90 1.25
N HIS A 116 -17.33 -36.15 0.52
CA HIS A 116 -17.01 -37.46 -0.02
C HIS A 116 -15.88 -38.10 0.79
N ILE A 117 -16.10 -39.35 1.19
CA ILE A 117 -15.12 -40.14 1.93
C ILE A 117 -14.96 -41.53 1.28
N LYS A 118 -13.75 -42.07 1.37
CA LYS A 118 -13.36 -43.35 0.79
C LYS A 118 -12.86 -44.29 1.88
N ASN A 119 -13.28 -45.53 1.86
CA ASN A 119 -12.74 -46.57 2.73
C ASN A 119 -11.38 -47.02 2.21
N LYS A 120 -10.35 -46.99 3.05
CA LYS A 120 -8.96 -47.30 2.66
C LYS A 120 -8.70 -48.79 2.41
N PHE A 121 -9.55 -49.69 2.92
CA PHE A 121 -9.38 -51.14 2.78
C PHE A 121 -10.15 -51.72 1.60
N ASN A 122 -11.40 -51.29 1.39
CA ASN A 122 -12.25 -51.84 0.32
C ASN A 122 -12.53 -50.86 -0.84
N GLY A 123 -11.96 -49.66 -0.78
CA GLY A 123 -12.08 -48.65 -1.84
C GLY A 123 -13.46 -48.01 -1.99
N ARG A 124 -14.46 -48.40 -1.19
CA ARG A 124 -15.83 -47.92 -1.29
C ARG A 124 -15.90 -46.42 -1.02
N ARG A 125 -16.58 -45.69 -1.90
CA ARG A 125 -16.86 -44.26 -1.76
C ARG A 125 -18.29 -44.04 -1.27
N ILE A 126 -18.46 -43.11 -0.34
CA ILE A 126 -19.78 -42.66 0.13
C ILE A 126 -19.81 -41.15 0.27
N ASN A 127 -21.00 -40.57 0.13
CA ASN A 127 -21.27 -39.17 0.44
C ASN A 127 -21.98 -39.04 1.79
N VAL A 128 -21.59 -38.04 2.58
CA VAL A 128 -22.15 -37.74 3.90
C VAL A 128 -22.49 -36.26 4.04
N GLY A 129 -23.49 -35.95 4.87
CA GLY A 129 -23.86 -34.55 5.18
C GLY A 129 -22.94 -33.91 6.22
N SER A 130 -23.06 -32.60 6.40
CA SER A 130 -22.21 -31.80 7.31
C SER A 130 -22.26 -32.21 8.79
N SER A 131 -23.35 -32.85 9.25
CA SER A 131 -23.42 -33.42 10.60
C SER A 131 -22.68 -34.76 10.69
N CYS A 132 -22.90 -35.66 9.72
CA CYS A 132 -22.30 -36.99 9.70
C CYS A 132 -20.78 -36.98 9.49
N ILE A 133 -20.22 -35.99 8.79
CA ILE A 133 -18.75 -35.89 8.62
C ILE A 133 -18.03 -35.62 9.95
N ASN A 134 -18.73 -35.06 10.96
CA ASN A 134 -18.14 -34.81 12.27
C ASN A 134 -17.81 -36.11 13.02
N ASP A 135 -18.52 -37.20 12.75
CA ASP A 135 -18.31 -38.52 13.36
C ASP A 135 -16.94 -39.13 13.01
N PHE A 136 -16.25 -38.60 11.99
CA PHE A 136 -14.92 -39.04 11.55
C PHE A 136 -13.85 -38.06 12.07
N SER A 137 -13.48 -38.14 13.34
CA SER A 137 -12.51 -37.21 13.96
C SER A 137 -11.12 -37.27 13.33
N SER A 138 -10.63 -38.47 13.04
CA SER A 138 -9.29 -38.74 12.50
C SER A 138 -9.24 -38.80 10.96
N LEU A 139 -10.18 -38.13 10.30
CA LEU A 139 -10.28 -38.13 8.84
C LEU A 139 -9.18 -37.24 8.23
N GLU A 140 -8.29 -37.85 7.45
CA GLU A 140 -7.24 -37.17 6.69
C GLU A 140 -7.55 -37.24 5.20
N TYR A 141 -7.23 -36.17 4.47
CA TYR A 141 -7.38 -36.11 3.01
C TYR A 141 -6.04 -36.45 2.33
N PRO A 142 -6.06 -37.08 1.14
CA PRO A 142 -4.84 -37.42 0.40
C PRO A 142 -3.91 -36.24 0.11
N SER A 143 -4.46 -35.02 0.08
CA SER A 143 -3.72 -33.76 -0.11
C SER A 143 -2.95 -33.28 1.14
N GLY A 144 -3.05 -33.98 2.27
CA GLY A 144 -2.48 -33.54 3.56
C GLY A 144 -3.31 -32.48 4.28
N VAL A 145 -4.46 -32.08 3.71
CA VAL A 145 -5.37 -31.09 4.31
C VAL A 145 -6.23 -31.74 5.39
N SER A 146 -6.43 -31.05 6.51
CA SER A 146 -7.26 -31.54 7.60
C SER A 146 -8.75 -31.47 7.27
N LYS A 147 -9.56 -32.32 7.93
CA LYS A 147 -11.03 -32.23 7.86
C LYS A 147 -11.56 -30.83 8.19
N LYS A 148 -11.00 -30.17 9.20
CA LYS A 148 -11.44 -28.84 9.62
C LYS A 148 -11.25 -27.81 8.49
N GLU A 149 -10.12 -27.84 7.80
CA GLU A 149 -9.83 -26.95 6.68
C GLU A 149 -10.74 -27.22 5.49
N VAL A 150 -10.96 -28.49 5.14
CA VAL A 150 -11.92 -28.87 4.08
C VAL A 150 -13.33 -28.38 4.41
N MET A 151 -13.81 -28.60 5.62
CA MET A 151 -15.13 -28.12 6.06
C MET A 151 -15.22 -26.60 6.03
N ARG A 152 -14.16 -25.88 6.44
CA ARG A 152 -14.11 -24.41 6.39
C ARG A 152 -14.19 -23.92 4.94
N SER A 153 -13.37 -24.47 4.06
CA SER A 153 -13.34 -24.10 2.62
C SER A 153 -14.69 -24.38 1.95
N ALA A 154 -15.28 -25.55 2.20
CA ALA A 154 -16.59 -25.91 1.67
C ALA A 154 -17.70 -24.94 2.12
N ASN A 155 -17.71 -24.56 3.40
CA ASN A 155 -18.66 -23.60 3.94
C ASN A 155 -18.44 -22.18 3.38
N GLN A 156 -17.19 -21.72 3.26
CA GLN A 156 -16.86 -20.43 2.64
C GLN A 156 -17.35 -20.37 1.20
N LYS A 157 -17.05 -21.41 0.40
CA LYS A 157 -17.48 -21.50 -1.00
C LYS A 157 -19.01 -21.57 -1.13
N TYR A 158 -19.67 -22.33 -0.27
CA TYR A 158 -21.12 -22.38 -0.20
C TYR A 158 -21.75 -21.01 0.08
N LYS A 159 -21.21 -20.28 1.05
CA LYS A 159 -21.69 -18.94 1.39
C LYS A 159 -21.42 -17.93 0.29
N LEU A 160 -20.23 -17.95 -0.30
CA LEU A 160 -19.88 -17.10 -1.43
C LEU A 160 -20.84 -17.34 -2.61
N GLN A 161 -21.12 -18.59 -2.94
CA GLN A 161 -22.06 -18.93 -4.00
C GLN A 161 -23.47 -18.37 -3.74
N ASN A 162 -24.00 -18.55 -2.53
CA ASN A 162 -25.29 -17.94 -2.16
C ASN A 162 -25.25 -16.41 -2.29
N LEU A 163 -24.12 -15.79 -1.89
CA LEU A 163 -23.96 -14.35 -1.97
C LEU A 163 -23.94 -13.84 -3.40
N ILE A 164 -23.22 -14.51 -4.31
CA ILE A 164 -23.16 -14.19 -5.73
C ILE A 164 -24.55 -14.25 -6.37
N PHE A 165 -25.37 -15.24 -5.99
CA PHE A 165 -26.76 -15.31 -6.49
C PHE A 165 -27.63 -14.16 -6.02
N MET A 166 -27.40 -13.62 -4.81
CA MET A 166 -28.12 -12.45 -4.31
C MET A 166 -27.56 -11.13 -4.89
N PHE A 167 -26.24 -11.05 -5.04
CA PHE A 167 -25.51 -9.86 -5.47
C PHE A 167 -24.41 -10.26 -6.47
N PRO A 168 -24.75 -10.33 -7.77
CA PRO A 168 -23.77 -10.66 -8.80
C PRO A 168 -22.58 -9.70 -8.80
N GLY A 169 -21.36 -10.23 -8.86
CA GLY A 169 -20.12 -9.44 -8.89
C GLY A 169 -19.65 -8.88 -7.53
N ILE A 170 -20.34 -9.21 -6.42
CA ILE A 170 -20.05 -8.69 -5.08
C ILE A 170 -18.59 -8.83 -4.63
N GLU A 171 -17.96 -9.97 -4.92
CA GLU A 171 -16.55 -10.20 -4.56
C GLU A 171 -15.63 -9.18 -5.24
N GLY A 172 -15.84 -8.94 -6.53
CA GLY A 172 -15.10 -7.93 -7.28
C GLY A 172 -15.35 -6.52 -6.75
N ILE A 173 -16.58 -6.20 -6.38
CA ILE A 173 -16.95 -4.91 -5.80
C ILE A 173 -16.23 -4.66 -4.48
N VAL A 174 -16.25 -5.65 -3.56
CA VAL A 174 -15.61 -5.53 -2.24
C VAL A 174 -14.09 -5.41 -2.37
N ASN A 175 -13.49 -6.22 -3.25
CA ASN A 175 -12.04 -6.27 -3.43
C ASN A 175 -11.48 -5.03 -4.16
N ASN A 176 -12.27 -4.40 -5.02
CA ASN A 176 -11.84 -3.24 -5.80
C ASN A 176 -12.46 -1.92 -5.35
N TRP A 177 -13.19 -1.89 -4.22
CA TRP A 177 -13.93 -0.71 -3.76
C TRP A 177 -13.09 0.56 -3.76
N GLU A 178 -11.92 0.54 -3.11
CA GLU A 178 -11.03 1.69 -3.01
C GLU A 178 -10.38 2.06 -4.35
N LYS A 179 -10.10 1.07 -5.20
CA LYS A 179 -9.48 1.26 -6.52
C LYS A 179 -10.37 2.04 -7.49
N GLU A 180 -11.69 2.06 -7.27
CA GLU A 180 -12.62 2.89 -8.05
C GLU A 180 -12.26 4.38 -7.98
N LEU A 181 -11.67 4.83 -6.87
CA LEU A 181 -11.20 6.22 -6.75
C LEU A 181 -10.06 6.52 -7.73
N GLU A 182 -9.27 5.52 -8.12
CA GLU A 182 -8.12 5.67 -9.01
C GLU A 182 -8.52 5.85 -10.48
N ILE A 183 -9.79 5.57 -10.82
CA ILE A 183 -10.32 5.72 -12.19
C ILE A 183 -10.38 7.20 -12.60
N TYR A 184 -10.63 8.09 -11.64
CA TYR A 184 -10.74 9.52 -11.88
C TYR A 184 -9.37 10.18 -12.12
N GLU A 185 -9.32 11.04 -13.12
CA GLU A 185 -8.16 11.83 -13.55
C GLU A 185 -7.81 12.93 -12.55
N ILE A 186 -8.78 13.36 -11.74
CA ILE A 186 -8.58 14.32 -10.65
C ILE A 186 -8.78 13.67 -9.28
N LEU A 187 -8.18 14.29 -8.26
CA LEU A 187 -8.32 13.87 -6.87
C LEU A 187 -9.75 14.15 -6.40
N ILE A 188 -10.45 13.10 -5.98
CA ILE A 188 -11.75 13.23 -5.31
C ILE A 188 -11.52 13.84 -3.91
N PRO A 189 -12.24 14.92 -3.55
CA PRO A 189 -12.05 15.59 -2.27
C PRO A 189 -12.56 14.73 -1.11
N HIS A 190 -12.00 14.99 0.07
CA HIS A 190 -12.27 14.24 1.29
C HIS A 190 -13.77 14.18 1.63
N GLU A 191 -14.49 15.28 1.42
CA GLU A 191 -15.93 15.38 1.68
C GLU A 191 -16.76 14.33 0.91
N ILE A 192 -16.33 13.92 -0.28
CA ILE A 192 -17.00 12.90 -1.10
C ILE A 192 -16.37 11.52 -0.83
N GLU A 193 -15.06 11.46 -0.71
CA GLU A 193 -14.30 10.22 -0.53
C GLU A 193 -14.60 9.53 0.81
N GLN A 194 -14.69 10.29 1.90
CA GLN A 194 -14.81 9.73 3.25
C GLN A 194 -16.08 8.88 3.39
N GLU A 195 -17.25 9.42 3.03
CA GLU A 195 -18.53 8.69 3.11
C GLU A 195 -18.52 7.41 2.25
N TYR A 196 -17.87 7.47 1.08
CA TYR A 196 -17.70 6.34 0.19
C TYR A 196 -16.82 5.23 0.82
N LEU A 197 -15.69 5.60 1.41
CA LEU A 197 -14.76 4.66 2.04
C LEU A 197 -15.38 3.99 3.27
N GLU A 198 -16.03 4.77 4.14
CA GLU A 198 -16.73 4.25 5.32
C GLU A 198 -17.84 3.26 4.94
N THR A 199 -18.57 3.53 3.86
CA THR A 199 -19.60 2.63 3.33
C THR A 199 -18.98 1.34 2.79
N GLY A 200 -17.84 1.44 2.09
CA GLY A 200 -17.07 0.29 1.61
C GLY A 200 -16.57 -0.60 2.73
N GLU A 201 -16.07 -0.01 3.82
CA GLU A 201 -15.61 -0.75 4.99
C GLU A 201 -16.77 -1.50 5.67
N LYS A 202 -17.94 -0.86 5.82
CA LYS A 202 -19.15 -1.51 6.35
C LYS A 202 -19.59 -2.69 5.48
N LEU A 203 -19.52 -2.55 4.16
CA LEU A 203 -19.81 -3.63 3.22
C LEU A 203 -18.79 -4.77 3.36
N ARG A 204 -17.49 -4.46 3.37
CA ARG A 204 -16.40 -5.43 3.51
C ARG A 204 -16.53 -6.22 4.82
N ASN A 205 -16.78 -5.54 5.94
CA ASN A 205 -17.02 -6.18 7.23
C ASN A 205 -18.24 -7.11 7.19
N SER A 206 -19.34 -6.70 6.56
CA SER A 206 -20.54 -7.54 6.40
C SER A 206 -20.25 -8.78 5.55
N TYR A 207 -19.52 -8.60 4.45
CA TYR A 207 -19.05 -9.67 3.56
C TYR A 207 -18.16 -10.67 4.31
N ASP A 208 -17.09 -10.20 4.93
CA ASP A 208 -16.10 -11.05 5.61
C ASP A 208 -16.69 -11.79 6.80
N ASN A 209 -17.55 -11.14 7.59
CA ASN A 209 -18.23 -11.78 8.71
C ASN A 209 -19.13 -12.93 8.24
N TYR A 210 -19.82 -12.76 7.11
CA TYR A 210 -20.66 -13.82 6.55
C TYR A 210 -19.82 -14.97 6.00
N ILE A 211 -18.88 -14.68 5.09
CA ILE A 211 -18.02 -15.68 4.45
C ILE A 211 -17.24 -16.50 5.48
N ASN A 212 -16.65 -15.84 6.48
CA ASN A 212 -15.86 -16.50 7.52
C ASN A 212 -16.69 -17.19 8.61
N GLY A 213 -18.02 -17.09 8.55
CA GLY A 213 -18.89 -17.80 9.50
C GLY A 213 -19.04 -17.18 10.86
N LYS A 214 -18.62 -15.92 11.04
CA LYS A 214 -18.95 -15.15 12.24
C LYS A 214 -20.46 -14.87 12.32
N VAL A 215 -21.12 -14.74 11.17
CA VAL A 215 -22.60 -14.69 11.07
C VAL A 215 -23.15 -15.78 10.14
N ASN A 216 -24.29 -16.36 10.52
CA ASN A 216 -24.94 -17.45 9.78
C ASN A 216 -25.95 -16.96 8.73
N LYS A 217 -26.61 -15.83 9.02
CA LYS A 217 -27.52 -15.17 8.09
C LYS A 217 -26.91 -13.85 7.66
N ILE A 218 -27.07 -13.54 6.39
CA ILE A 218 -26.64 -12.26 5.85
C ILE A 218 -27.81 -11.30 5.84
N ASP A 219 -27.55 -10.05 6.20
CA ASP A 219 -28.52 -8.97 6.05
C ASP A 219 -28.47 -8.45 4.61
N ALA A 220 -29.28 -9.08 3.76
CA ALA A 220 -29.40 -8.70 2.35
C ALA A 220 -29.93 -7.26 2.16
N GLY A 221 -30.75 -6.76 3.09
CA GLY A 221 -31.27 -5.39 3.03
C GLY A 221 -30.14 -4.38 3.19
N THR A 222 -29.29 -4.59 4.19
CA THR A 222 -28.12 -3.75 4.47
C THR A 222 -27.09 -3.80 3.33
N ILE A 223 -26.79 -4.96 2.76
CA ILE A 223 -25.88 -5.06 1.60
C ILE A 223 -26.46 -4.34 0.39
N LYS A 224 -27.76 -4.53 0.10
CA LYS A 224 -28.43 -3.84 -1.01
C LYS A 224 -28.37 -2.32 -0.83
N LYS A 225 -28.52 -1.83 0.40
CA LYS A 225 -28.36 -0.41 0.73
C LYS A 225 -26.94 0.07 0.38
N TYR A 226 -25.89 -0.58 0.90
CA TYR A 226 -24.51 -0.17 0.60
C TYR A 226 -24.17 -0.19 -0.89
N LEU A 227 -24.71 -1.16 -1.65
CA LEU A 227 -24.53 -1.21 -3.10
C LEU A 227 -25.28 -0.10 -3.85
N ASN A 228 -26.41 0.36 -3.33
CA ASN A 228 -27.12 1.53 -3.88
C ASN A 228 -26.38 2.82 -3.52
N ASP A 229 -25.97 2.98 -2.27
CA ASP A 229 -25.16 4.12 -1.80
C ASP A 229 -23.89 4.26 -2.66
N ARG A 230 -23.23 3.13 -3.00
CA ARG A 230 -22.10 3.09 -3.95
C ARG A 230 -22.42 3.80 -5.26
N LYS A 231 -23.57 3.51 -5.87
CA LYS A 231 -23.96 4.10 -7.17
C LYS A 231 -24.14 5.61 -7.06
N GLU A 232 -24.74 6.07 -5.95
CA GLU A 232 -24.92 7.49 -5.69
C GLU A 232 -23.57 8.20 -5.50
N PHE A 233 -22.65 7.60 -4.75
CA PHE A 233 -21.29 8.15 -4.59
C PHE A 233 -20.53 8.22 -5.91
N LEU A 234 -20.57 7.17 -6.73
CA LEU A 234 -19.91 7.18 -8.04
C LEU A 234 -20.49 8.25 -8.97
N ALA A 235 -21.81 8.47 -8.94
CA ALA A 235 -22.44 9.56 -9.68
C ALA A 235 -21.98 10.94 -9.17
N LYS A 236 -21.86 11.13 -7.85
CA LYS A 236 -21.33 12.36 -7.25
C LYS A 236 -19.87 12.62 -7.66
N MET A 237 -19.03 11.59 -7.63
CA MET A 237 -17.61 11.68 -8.02
C MET A 237 -17.45 12.00 -9.51
N SER A 238 -18.22 11.32 -10.38
CA SER A 238 -18.22 11.59 -11.83
C SER A 238 -18.63 13.03 -12.12
N LYS A 239 -19.70 13.51 -11.48
CA LYS A 239 -20.16 14.90 -11.61
C LYS A 239 -19.10 15.90 -11.12
N TYR A 240 -18.41 15.59 -10.03
CA TYR A 240 -17.30 16.42 -9.53
C TYR A 240 -16.18 16.52 -10.57
N GLU A 241 -15.77 15.41 -11.18
CA GLU A 241 -14.74 15.41 -12.22
C GLU A 241 -15.15 16.24 -13.44
N GLU A 242 -16.36 16.04 -13.96
CA GLU A 242 -16.85 16.78 -15.13
C GLU A 242 -16.82 18.30 -14.93
N LEU A 243 -17.18 18.77 -13.72
CA LEU A 243 -17.24 20.20 -13.40
C LEU A 243 -15.87 20.82 -13.13
N ASN A 244 -14.87 20.04 -12.71
CA ASN A 244 -13.62 20.56 -12.16
C ASN A 244 -12.36 20.20 -12.96
N LYS A 245 -12.38 19.18 -13.84
CA LYS A 245 -11.18 18.66 -14.53
C LYS A 245 -10.41 19.70 -15.35
N ASN A 246 -11.07 20.75 -15.82
CA ASN A 246 -10.48 21.82 -16.62
C ASN A 246 -10.18 23.08 -15.79
N GLN A 247 -10.40 23.07 -14.48
CA GLN A 247 -10.11 24.23 -13.64
C GLN A 247 -8.61 24.36 -13.39
N ASP A 248 -8.15 25.61 -13.34
CA ASP A 248 -6.77 25.92 -12.98
C ASP A 248 -6.44 25.34 -11.60
N PHE A 249 -5.24 24.75 -11.48
CA PHE A 249 -4.69 24.21 -10.23
C PHE A 249 -5.46 23.03 -9.62
N ILE A 250 -6.38 22.40 -10.36
CA ILE A 250 -7.03 21.16 -9.90
C ILE A 250 -5.97 20.08 -9.64
N VAL A 251 -6.13 19.33 -8.54
CA VAL A 251 -5.19 18.29 -8.19
C VAL A 251 -5.44 17.06 -9.06
N THR A 252 -4.49 16.71 -9.91
CA THR A 252 -4.61 15.57 -10.83
C THR A 252 -4.11 14.28 -10.20
N ARG A 253 -4.57 13.14 -10.72
CA ARG A 253 -4.08 11.80 -10.38
C ARG A 253 -2.57 11.67 -10.60
N LYS A 254 -2.01 12.32 -11.62
CA LYS A 254 -0.56 12.36 -11.87
C LYS A 254 0.20 13.00 -10.71
N MET A 255 -0.31 14.12 -10.16
CA MET A 255 0.26 14.77 -8.98
C MET A 255 0.18 13.88 -7.74
N VAL A 256 -0.97 13.22 -7.53
CA VAL A 256 -1.16 12.29 -6.40
C VAL A 256 -0.18 11.12 -6.48
N ASN A 257 -0.08 10.48 -7.65
CA ASN A 257 0.84 9.36 -7.87
C ASN A 257 2.30 9.81 -7.69
N TRP A 258 2.65 11.03 -8.11
CA TRP A 258 3.99 11.60 -7.88
C TRP A 258 4.29 11.77 -6.38
N LEU A 259 3.32 12.26 -5.59
CA LEU A 259 3.45 12.39 -4.14
C LEU A 259 3.55 11.03 -3.43
N GLN A 260 2.74 10.03 -3.86
CA GLN A 260 2.76 8.68 -3.32
C GLN A 260 4.11 7.99 -3.49
N ARG A 261 4.73 8.11 -4.68
CA ARG A 261 6.08 7.57 -4.95
C ARG A 261 7.17 8.18 -4.05
N ARG A 262 6.92 9.38 -3.52
CA ARG A 262 7.81 10.09 -2.60
C ARG A 262 7.42 9.89 -1.13
N HIS A 263 6.40 9.08 -0.86
CA HIS A 263 5.83 8.87 0.47
C HIS A 263 5.33 10.15 1.16
N ASP A 264 4.94 11.19 0.40
CA ASP A 264 4.41 12.45 0.95
C ASP A 264 2.89 12.40 1.10
N PHE A 265 2.42 11.52 1.99
CA PHE A 265 1.00 11.35 2.28
C PHE A 265 0.38 12.57 2.97
N LYS A 266 1.18 13.34 3.74
CA LYS A 266 0.70 14.54 4.43
C LYS A 266 0.26 15.62 3.44
N THR A 267 1.02 15.81 2.35
CA THR A 267 0.61 16.76 1.30
C THR A 267 -0.65 16.27 0.59
N ILE A 268 -0.80 14.97 0.34
CA ILE A 268 -2.03 14.41 -0.26
C ILE A 268 -3.25 14.72 0.61
N GLU A 269 -3.18 14.51 1.92
CA GLU A 269 -4.31 14.81 2.83
C GLU A 269 -4.69 16.29 2.81
N ILE A 270 -3.71 17.20 2.78
CA ILE A 270 -3.98 18.65 2.64
C ILE A 270 -4.70 18.94 1.31
N LEU A 271 -4.24 18.31 0.23
CA LEU A 271 -4.84 18.48 -1.10
C LEU A 271 -6.25 17.87 -1.18
N LYS A 272 -6.53 16.77 -0.47
CA LYS A 272 -7.88 16.18 -0.40
C LYS A 272 -8.91 17.10 0.25
N ILE A 273 -8.50 17.89 1.23
CA ILE A 273 -9.41 18.83 1.92
C ILE A 273 -9.84 19.97 0.97
N LYS A 274 -8.94 20.45 0.12
CA LYS A 274 -9.21 21.58 -0.76
C LYS A 274 -9.66 21.19 -2.17
N GLY A 275 -9.18 20.06 -2.70
CA GLY A 275 -9.37 19.62 -4.08
C GLY A 275 -8.46 20.33 -5.10
N TYR A 276 -7.91 21.50 -4.75
CA TYR A 276 -7.02 22.31 -5.61
C TYR A 276 -5.72 22.66 -4.89
N ILE A 277 -4.69 22.96 -5.68
CA ILE A 277 -3.42 23.48 -5.19
C ILE A 277 -3.61 24.95 -4.80
N THR A 278 -3.13 25.28 -3.60
CA THR A 278 -3.15 26.64 -3.03
C THR A 278 -1.73 27.17 -2.89
N LYS A 279 -1.56 28.45 -2.56
CA LYS A 279 -0.23 29.02 -2.27
C LYS A 279 0.53 28.28 -1.17
N GLU A 280 -0.18 27.78 -0.15
CA GLU A 280 0.40 27.06 0.99
C GLU A 280 0.84 25.64 0.64
N SER A 281 0.35 25.08 -0.46
CA SER A 281 0.63 23.71 -0.89
C SER A 281 1.46 23.63 -2.17
N ALA A 282 1.45 24.67 -3.01
CA ALA A 282 2.10 24.68 -4.32
C ALA A 282 3.59 24.35 -4.27
N TYR A 283 4.34 24.86 -3.28
CA TYR A 283 5.79 24.62 -3.18
C TYR A 283 6.15 23.18 -2.78
N LYS A 284 5.16 22.36 -2.38
CA LYS A 284 5.31 20.94 -2.06
C LYS A 284 5.03 20.05 -3.26
N VAL A 285 4.23 20.52 -4.22
CA VAL A 285 3.87 19.78 -5.43
C VAL A 285 4.87 20.14 -6.52
N LEU A 286 5.93 19.34 -6.66
CA LEU A 286 6.95 19.52 -7.70
C LEU A 286 6.80 18.51 -8.85
N GLU A 287 5.56 18.12 -9.14
CA GLU A 287 5.26 17.27 -10.29
C GLU A 287 5.62 18.01 -11.61
N PRO A 288 6.39 17.40 -12.53
CA PRO A 288 6.97 18.13 -13.66
C PRO A 288 5.98 18.87 -14.56
N ASN A 289 4.83 18.28 -14.89
CA ASN A 289 3.85 18.93 -15.77
C ASN A 289 3.20 20.13 -15.08
N PHE A 290 2.91 20.01 -13.79
CA PHE A 290 2.46 21.13 -12.97
C PHE A 290 3.50 22.26 -12.96
N ILE A 291 4.77 21.95 -12.68
CA ILE A 291 5.84 22.94 -12.65
C ILE A 291 6.01 23.65 -13.99
N GLU A 292 5.96 22.92 -15.11
CA GLU A 292 6.00 23.51 -16.45
C GLU A 292 4.82 24.44 -16.71
N SER A 293 3.62 24.08 -16.26
CA SER A 293 2.42 24.92 -16.42
C SER A 293 2.50 26.26 -15.65
N LEU A 294 3.34 26.34 -14.61
CA LEU A 294 3.55 27.58 -13.86
C LEU A 294 4.48 28.57 -14.57
N ILE A 295 5.36 28.10 -15.47
CA ILE A 295 6.35 28.96 -16.17
C ILE A 295 5.68 30.13 -16.92
N PRO A 296 4.68 29.92 -17.80
CA PRO A 296 4.03 31.03 -18.49
C PRO A 296 3.33 31.99 -17.52
N LYS A 297 2.72 31.45 -16.45
CA LYS A 297 2.07 32.26 -15.41
C LYS A 297 3.10 33.15 -14.69
N PHE A 298 4.24 32.63 -14.26
CA PHE A 298 5.31 33.45 -13.66
C PHE A 298 5.90 34.47 -14.63
N ASN A 299 6.16 34.06 -15.87
CA ASN A 299 6.75 34.95 -16.89
C ASN A 299 5.87 36.17 -17.18
N LEU A 300 4.54 36.03 -17.14
CA LEU A 300 3.62 37.16 -17.29
C LEU A 300 3.86 38.27 -16.23
N HIS A 301 4.28 37.90 -15.01
CA HIS A 301 4.63 38.86 -13.97
C HIS A 301 6.09 39.33 -14.05
N PHE A 302 7.01 38.44 -14.39
CA PHE A 302 8.45 38.71 -14.42
C PHE A 302 8.86 39.61 -15.59
N GLN A 303 8.21 39.45 -16.75
CA GLN A 303 8.53 40.24 -17.95
C GLN A 303 8.36 41.75 -17.73
N LYS A 304 7.46 42.17 -16.84
CA LYS A 304 7.27 43.58 -16.45
C LYS A 304 8.54 44.22 -15.86
N ASN A 305 9.47 43.40 -15.38
CA ASN A 305 10.75 43.82 -14.79
C ASN A 305 11.96 43.34 -15.62
N ASN A 306 11.74 42.94 -16.89
CA ASN A 306 12.77 42.38 -17.77
C ASN A 306 13.39 41.06 -17.30
N ILE A 307 12.66 40.30 -16.49
CA ILE A 307 13.08 39.01 -15.94
C ILE A 307 12.33 37.90 -16.68
N GLN A 308 13.01 36.78 -16.94
CA GLN A 308 12.40 35.63 -17.61
C GLN A 308 12.90 34.31 -17.03
N ILE A 309 12.00 33.37 -16.81
CA ILE A 309 12.33 31.94 -16.66
C ILE A 309 12.55 31.38 -18.06
N VAL A 310 13.79 30.98 -18.37
CA VAL A 310 14.19 30.52 -19.72
C VAL A 310 14.10 29.00 -19.87
N SER A 311 14.33 28.26 -18.80
CA SER A 311 14.20 26.80 -18.82
C SER A 311 13.95 26.23 -17.42
N TYR A 312 13.46 25.00 -17.40
CA TYR A 312 13.24 24.19 -16.21
C TYR A 312 14.05 22.90 -16.33
N ASN A 313 14.90 22.63 -15.34
CA ASN A 313 15.61 21.37 -15.23
C ASN A 313 14.78 20.40 -14.36
N LYS A 314 14.23 19.37 -15.00
CA LYS A 314 13.36 18.35 -14.36
C LYS A 314 14.11 17.51 -13.33
N GLU A 315 15.32 17.09 -13.67
CA GLU A 315 16.13 16.17 -12.87
C GLU A 315 16.52 16.78 -11.52
N TYR A 316 17.01 18.01 -11.56
CA TYR A 316 17.49 18.73 -10.37
C TYR A 316 16.45 19.71 -9.79
N SER A 317 15.25 19.78 -10.38
CA SER A 317 14.12 20.60 -9.90
C SER A 317 14.47 22.08 -9.67
N TYR A 318 15.06 22.73 -10.67
CA TYR A 318 15.35 24.17 -10.64
C TYR A 318 14.94 24.88 -11.94
N PHE A 319 14.72 26.19 -11.83
CA PHE A 319 14.54 27.09 -12.94
C PHE A 319 15.84 27.82 -13.27
N LYS A 320 16.12 27.97 -14.57
CA LYS A 320 17.11 28.91 -15.08
C LYS A 320 16.40 30.24 -15.35
N ILE A 321 16.88 31.31 -14.74
CA ILE A 321 16.33 32.65 -14.84
C ILE A 321 17.32 33.55 -15.56
N LYS A 322 16.83 34.32 -16.53
CA LYS A 322 17.55 35.40 -17.16
C LYS A 322 17.04 36.73 -16.59
N PRO A 323 17.77 37.39 -15.67
CA PRO A 323 17.33 38.64 -15.06
C PRO A 323 17.50 39.87 -15.97
N PHE A 324 18.31 39.78 -17.03
CA PHE A 324 18.57 40.89 -17.95
C PHE A 324 18.43 40.41 -19.40
N TYR A 325 17.61 41.06 -20.22
CA TYR A 325 17.45 40.65 -21.63
C TYR A 325 18.76 40.76 -22.44
N ASN A 326 19.51 41.83 -22.22
CA ASN A 326 20.67 42.20 -23.04
C ASN A 326 22.00 41.61 -22.52
N LEU A 327 22.00 40.94 -21.38
CA LEU A 327 23.19 40.30 -20.82
C LEU A 327 23.00 38.79 -20.82
N ASN A 328 24.00 38.05 -21.31
CA ASN A 328 24.02 36.60 -21.23
C ASN A 328 24.43 36.14 -19.82
N PHE A 329 23.57 36.43 -18.85
CA PHE A 329 23.77 36.11 -17.44
C PHE A 329 22.55 35.37 -16.92
N HIS A 330 22.77 34.26 -16.22
CA HIS A 330 21.70 33.45 -15.68
C HIS A 330 21.84 33.18 -14.19
N LEU A 331 20.69 33.08 -13.55
CA LEU A 331 20.57 32.64 -12.18
C LEU A 331 19.85 31.29 -12.15
N LYS A 332 20.14 30.52 -11.11
CA LYS A 332 19.49 29.26 -10.79
C LYS A 332 18.61 29.45 -9.57
N ILE A 333 17.38 28.95 -9.59
CA ILE A 333 16.53 28.93 -8.40
C ILE A 333 15.80 27.61 -8.30
N SER A 334 15.85 26.94 -7.15
CA SER A 334 15.09 25.70 -6.97
C SER A 334 13.59 25.97 -7.10
N CYS A 335 12.85 25.01 -7.69
CA CYS A 335 11.42 25.18 -7.93
C CYS A 335 10.65 25.47 -6.63
N SER A 336 10.97 24.74 -5.55
CA SER A 336 10.33 24.96 -4.25
C SER A 336 10.60 26.36 -3.70
N LYS A 337 11.83 26.89 -3.81
CA LYS A 337 12.19 28.22 -3.34
C LYS A 337 11.48 29.31 -4.15
N LEU A 338 11.47 29.19 -5.48
CA LEU A 338 10.74 30.14 -6.34
C LEU A 338 9.24 30.15 -6.00
N ILE A 339 8.60 28.98 -5.93
CA ILE A 339 7.17 28.89 -5.66
C ILE A 339 6.85 29.39 -4.25
N ARG A 340 7.65 29.03 -3.25
CA ARG A 340 7.43 29.49 -1.88
C ARG A 340 7.53 31.01 -1.76
N THR A 341 8.48 31.64 -2.45
CA THR A 341 8.68 33.09 -2.41
C THR A 341 7.65 33.84 -3.27
N PHE A 342 7.34 33.33 -4.47
CA PHE A 342 6.63 34.10 -5.49
C PHE A 342 5.23 33.54 -5.84
N SER A 343 4.76 32.45 -5.23
CA SER A 343 3.43 31.87 -5.49
C SER A 343 2.29 32.87 -5.36
N SER A 344 2.38 33.85 -4.45
CA SER A 344 1.37 34.92 -4.32
C SER A 344 1.16 35.72 -5.61
N LEU A 345 2.10 35.73 -6.56
CA LEU A 345 1.89 36.34 -7.89
C LEU A 345 0.84 35.59 -8.71
N ILE A 346 0.73 34.28 -8.51
CA ILE A 346 -0.16 33.40 -9.28
C ILE A 346 -1.49 33.17 -8.54
N PHE A 347 -1.42 32.99 -7.21
CA PHE A 347 -2.56 32.54 -6.41
C PHE A 347 -3.30 33.66 -5.67
N ASP A 348 -2.68 34.83 -5.45
CA ASP A 348 -3.29 35.94 -4.72
C ASP A 348 -3.59 37.12 -5.65
N ASN A 349 -4.69 37.84 -5.38
CA ASN A 349 -4.99 39.09 -6.09
C ASN A 349 -4.00 40.22 -5.79
N LYS A 350 -3.34 40.16 -4.62
CA LYS A 350 -2.35 41.14 -4.18
C LYS A 350 -1.09 40.40 -3.71
N PRO A 351 0.01 40.44 -4.49
CA PRO A 351 1.21 39.68 -4.16
C PRO A 351 1.95 40.28 -2.97
N ASN A 352 2.52 39.42 -2.14
CA ASN A 352 3.28 39.83 -0.95
C ASN A 352 4.68 40.32 -1.30
N ILE A 353 5.26 39.77 -2.38
CA ILE A 353 6.63 40.07 -2.82
C ILE A 353 6.58 40.45 -4.29
N ALA A 354 7.13 41.63 -4.60
CA ALA A 354 7.27 42.09 -5.98
C ALA A 354 8.34 41.27 -6.72
N PRO A 355 8.15 40.93 -8.01
CA PRO A 355 9.14 40.22 -8.82
C PRO A 355 10.23 41.17 -9.33
N SER A 356 10.94 41.84 -8.42
CA SER A 356 12.01 42.78 -8.74
C SER A 356 13.35 42.06 -8.89
N LEU A 357 14.31 42.69 -9.60
CA LEU A 357 15.69 42.22 -9.71
C LEU A 357 16.30 41.94 -8.33
N LYS A 358 16.15 42.87 -7.40
CA LYS A 358 16.67 42.72 -6.03
C LYS A 358 16.16 41.45 -5.35
N ASN A 359 14.85 41.19 -5.42
CA ASN A 359 14.25 40.01 -4.78
C ASN A 359 14.66 38.71 -5.48
N ILE A 360 14.83 38.73 -6.81
CA ILE A 360 15.33 37.58 -7.57
C ILE A 360 16.79 37.29 -7.20
N PHE A 361 17.66 38.30 -7.13
CA PHE A 361 19.07 38.12 -6.75
C PHE A 361 19.21 37.62 -5.31
N GLN A 362 18.37 38.06 -4.37
CA GLN A 362 18.36 37.56 -2.99
C GLN A 362 17.89 36.10 -2.87
N THR A 363 17.10 35.62 -3.84
CA THR A 363 16.48 34.29 -3.76
C THR A 363 17.20 33.24 -4.61
N ALA A 364 17.67 33.62 -5.79
CA ALA A 364 18.36 32.72 -6.71
C ALA A 364 19.84 32.58 -6.35
N GLU A 365 20.54 31.70 -7.05
CA GLU A 365 21.97 31.36 -6.98
C GLU A 365 22.61 31.62 -8.35
N LEU A 366 23.93 31.77 -8.41
CA LEU A 366 24.66 31.82 -9.67
C LEU A 366 24.53 30.49 -10.40
N PHE A 367 24.34 30.54 -11.73
CA PHE A 367 23.99 29.35 -12.49
C PHE A 367 25.20 28.45 -12.77
N SER A 368 26.36 29.04 -13.09
CA SER A 368 27.60 28.32 -13.41
C SER A 368 28.85 29.17 -13.13
N GLU A 369 30.03 28.59 -13.35
CA GLU A 369 31.33 29.28 -13.27
C GLU A 369 31.39 30.50 -14.21
N VAL A 370 30.75 30.43 -15.38
CA VAL A 370 30.64 31.58 -16.29
C VAL A 370 29.97 32.77 -15.61
N GLU A 371 28.90 32.54 -14.85
CA GLU A 371 28.25 33.62 -14.11
C GLU A 371 29.05 34.08 -12.89
N GLN A 372 29.87 33.21 -12.30
CA GLN A 372 30.81 33.60 -11.25
C GLN A 372 31.90 34.53 -11.79
N GLU A 373 32.49 34.21 -12.94
CA GLU A 373 33.46 35.07 -13.63
C GLU A 373 32.86 36.44 -13.98
N ILE A 374 31.63 36.46 -14.52
CA ILE A 374 30.93 37.71 -14.81
C ILE A 374 30.79 38.54 -13.54
N VAL A 375 30.38 37.95 -12.41
CA VAL A 375 30.27 38.66 -11.13
C VAL A 375 31.61 39.19 -10.67
N ILE A 376 32.69 38.39 -10.72
CA ILE A 376 34.04 38.83 -10.36
C ILE A 376 34.46 40.03 -11.22
N ASN A 377 34.25 39.95 -12.53
CA ASN A 377 34.60 41.01 -13.47
C ASN A 377 33.83 42.30 -13.21
N GLU A 378 32.51 42.21 -12.97
CA GLU A 378 31.71 43.39 -12.66
C GLU A 378 32.07 43.99 -11.29
N LEU A 379 32.29 43.16 -10.27
CA LEU A 379 32.74 43.64 -8.97
C LEU A 379 34.11 44.34 -9.05
N ASN A 380 35.03 43.85 -9.89
CA ASN A 380 36.34 44.48 -10.12
C ASN A 380 36.26 45.83 -10.84
N ARG A 381 35.19 46.11 -11.57
CA ARG A 381 34.94 47.43 -12.17
C ARG A 381 34.46 48.46 -11.16
N ILE A 382 34.00 48.01 -9.99
CA ILE A 382 33.52 48.91 -8.93
C ILE A 382 34.72 49.55 -8.23
N LYS A 383 34.63 50.86 -7.99
CA LYS A 383 35.64 51.59 -7.23
C LYS A 383 35.59 51.16 -5.75
N SER A 384 36.46 50.23 -5.38
CA SER A 384 36.67 49.77 -3.99
C SER A 384 38.16 49.65 -3.65
N ASN A 385 38.46 49.73 -2.36
CA ASN A 385 39.76 49.39 -1.80
C ASN A 385 40.07 47.88 -1.90
N ILE A 386 39.04 47.06 -2.08
CA ILE A 386 39.17 45.63 -2.29
C ILE A 386 39.10 45.33 -3.79
N THR A 387 39.93 44.40 -4.26
CA THR A 387 39.92 43.93 -5.64
C THR A 387 40.01 42.41 -5.63
N MET A 388 39.13 41.76 -6.38
CA MET A 388 39.10 40.32 -6.48
C MET A 388 40.13 39.91 -7.54
N LYS A 389 41.02 38.99 -7.20
CA LYS A 389 42.00 38.46 -8.14
C LYS A 389 41.86 36.95 -8.23
N LEU A 390 41.89 36.44 -9.46
CA LEU A 390 42.13 35.04 -9.76
C LEU A 390 43.60 34.96 -10.18
N LEU A 391 44.49 34.92 -9.18
CA LEU A 391 45.92 34.90 -9.45
C LEU A 391 46.32 33.55 -10.01
N HIS A 392 46.99 33.53 -11.17
CA HIS A 392 47.59 32.31 -11.70
C HIS A 392 48.83 31.97 -10.87
N PHE A 393 48.83 30.79 -10.25
CA PHE A 393 49.95 30.23 -9.53
C PHE A 393 50.29 28.90 -10.18
N GLY A 394 51.49 28.76 -10.75
CA GLY A 394 51.85 27.56 -11.52
C GLY A 394 50.99 27.37 -12.78
N TYR A 395 51.09 26.19 -13.40
CA TYR A 395 50.30 25.82 -14.57
C TYR A 395 48.88 25.31 -14.22
N ASP A 396 48.62 24.92 -12.97
CA ASP A 396 47.47 24.07 -12.63
C ASP A 396 46.55 24.57 -11.49
N TYR A 397 46.77 25.75 -10.89
CA TYR A 397 45.90 26.21 -9.78
C TYR A 397 44.51 26.65 -10.24
N ASP A 398 43.51 25.79 -10.05
CA ASP A 398 42.10 26.05 -10.37
C ASP A 398 41.30 26.61 -9.17
N HIS A 399 41.07 27.93 -9.19
CA HIS A 399 40.29 28.62 -8.16
C HIS A 399 38.84 28.12 -8.04
N PHE A 400 38.25 27.62 -9.12
CA PHE A 400 36.88 27.08 -9.13
C PHE A 400 36.84 25.70 -8.47
N GLU A 401 37.79 24.84 -8.77
CA GLU A 401 37.93 23.52 -8.13
C GLU A 401 38.16 23.67 -6.62
N TYR A 402 39.08 24.55 -6.21
CA TYR A 402 39.37 24.80 -4.79
C TYR A 402 38.30 25.63 -4.07
N ASN A 403 37.38 26.26 -4.83
CA ASN A 403 36.36 27.19 -4.33
C ASN A 403 36.99 28.30 -3.46
N GLU A 404 38.06 28.90 -3.98
CA GLU A 404 38.83 29.96 -3.32
C GLU A 404 38.82 31.23 -4.17
N LEU A 405 38.76 32.38 -3.50
CA LEU A 405 38.85 33.69 -4.16
C LEU A 405 39.80 34.57 -3.37
N ASP A 406 40.74 35.21 -4.08
CA ASP A 406 41.73 36.08 -3.44
C ASP A 406 41.23 37.52 -3.46
N LEU A 407 40.99 38.06 -2.27
CA LEU A 407 40.62 39.46 -2.08
C LEU A 407 41.89 40.26 -1.77
N PHE A 408 42.30 41.12 -2.70
CA PHE A 408 43.41 42.04 -2.50
C PHE A 408 42.93 43.33 -1.84
N ASP A 409 43.40 43.59 -0.62
CA ASP A 409 43.16 44.84 0.09
C ASP A 409 44.28 45.84 -0.17
N LYS A 410 43.97 46.90 -0.94
CA LYS A 410 44.91 47.97 -1.29
C LYS A 410 45.39 48.79 -0.09
N ARG A 411 44.64 48.79 1.02
CA ARG A 411 44.97 49.57 2.23
C ARG A 411 46.17 48.99 2.97
N ILE A 412 46.26 47.65 2.99
CA ILE A 412 47.32 46.90 3.68
C ILE A 412 48.26 46.15 2.73
N ASN A 413 47.99 46.20 1.42
CA ASN A 413 48.76 45.53 0.36
C ASN A 413 48.91 44.01 0.58
N LYS A 414 47.82 43.35 0.98
CA LYS A 414 47.78 41.90 1.26
C LYS A 414 46.53 41.23 0.69
N PHE A 415 46.60 39.91 0.55
CA PHE A 415 45.52 39.03 0.09
C PHE A 415 44.83 38.34 1.25
N ILE A 416 43.51 38.20 1.13
CA ILE A 416 42.68 37.38 2.01
C ILE A 416 42.00 36.34 1.14
N VAL A 417 42.16 35.06 1.48
CA VAL A 417 41.52 33.96 0.75
C VAL A 417 40.17 33.68 1.38
N VAL A 418 39.11 33.73 0.57
CA VAL A 418 37.74 33.47 1.03
C VAL A 418 37.13 32.34 0.22
N LYS A 419 36.04 31.75 0.75
CA LYS A 419 35.26 30.76 0.00
C LYS A 419 34.51 31.44 -1.13
N MET A 420 34.91 31.17 -2.38
CA MET A 420 34.45 31.88 -3.57
C MET A 420 32.93 31.86 -3.71
N ASN A 421 32.32 30.67 -3.72
CA ASN A 421 30.87 30.52 -3.86
C ASN A 421 30.12 31.32 -2.79
N LYS A 422 30.54 31.25 -1.52
CA LYS A 422 29.88 31.99 -0.44
C LYS A 422 29.96 33.49 -0.67
N PHE A 423 31.17 33.99 -0.99
CA PHE A 423 31.40 35.41 -1.23
C PHE A 423 30.62 35.93 -2.43
N LEU A 424 30.67 35.22 -3.57
CA LEU A 424 29.98 35.64 -4.79
C LEU A 424 28.46 35.59 -4.62
N GLU A 425 27.92 34.60 -3.91
CA GLU A 425 26.49 34.55 -3.60
C GLU A 425 26.02 35.72 -2.72
N GLU A 426 26.86 36.13 -1.76
CA GLU A 426 26.58 37.26 -0.86
C GLU A 426 26.66 38.60 -1.60
N PHE A 427 27.66 38.79 -2.47
CA PHE A 427 27.96 40.08 -3.08
C PHE A 427 27.57 40.24 -4.55
N LYS A 428 27.03 39.22 -5.23
CA LYS A 428 26.52 39.35 -6.62
C LYS A 428 25.53 40.51 -6.81
N GLY A 429 24.76 40.87 -5.79
CA GLY A 429 23.87 42.03 -5.86
C GLY A 429 24.63 43.35 -6.02
N VAL A 430 25.82 43.46 -5.42
CA VAL A 430 26.71 44.63 -5.55
C VAL A 430 27.21 44.76 -6.99
N ALA A 431 27.58 43.63 -7.62
CA ALA A 431 28.09 43.57 -8.99
C ALA A 431 27.17 44.27 -10.01
N PHE A 432 25.85 44.23 -9.77
CA PHE A 432 24.83 44.83 -10.63
C PHE A 432 24.14 46.05 -10.01
N GLY A 433 24.75 46.69 -9.01
CA GLY A 433 24.24 47.92 -8.40
C GLY A 433 22.95 47.76 -7.59
N LEU A 434 22.60 46.54 -7.17
CA LEU A 434 21.42 46.24 -6.36
C LEU A 434 21.68 46.33 -4.85
N MET A 435 22.96 46.43 -4.46
CA MET A 435 23.45 46.50 -3.08
C MET A 435 24.61 47.49 -2.95
N ASN A 436 24.93 47.90 -1.72
CA ASN A 436 25.96 48.91 -1.45
C ASN A 436 27.38 48.28 -1.52
N PRO A 437 28.30 48.83 -2.35
CA PRO A 437 29.68 48.34 -2.43
C PRO A 437 30.47 48.38 -1.12
N LYS A 438 30.13 49.29 -0.20
CA LYS A 438 30.80 49.39 1.11
C LYS A 438 30.65 48.14 1.97
N GLU A 439 29.67 47.27 1.68
CA GLU A 439 29.51 46.01 2.41
C GLU A 439 30.67 45.04 2.16
N ILE A 440 31.35 45.11 1.01
CA ILE A 440 32.54 44.29 0.73
C ILE A 440 33.70 44.68 1.64
N GLU A 441 33.92 45.99 1.82
CA GLU A 441 34.99 46.50 2.70
C GLU A 441 34.71 46.12 4.16
N LYS A 442 33.46 46.25 4.62
CA LYS A 442 33.06 45.79 5.96
C LYS A 442 33.27 44.29 6.16
N TYR A 443 32.96 43.49 5.15
CA TYR A 443 33.17 42.04 5.20
C TYR A 443 34.66 41.72 5.35
N VAL A 444 35.52 42.37 4.57
CA VAL A 444 36.98 42.21 4.68
C VAL A 444 37.50 42.66 6.06
N ASP A 445 37.03 43.80 6.57
CA ASP A 445 37.41 44.29 7.90
C ASP A 445 37.00 43.28 9.00
N TYR A 446 35.82 42.68 8.87
CA TYR A 446 35.34 41.66 9.78
C TYR A 446 36.23 40.40 9.75
N GLU A 447 36.54 39.88 8.55
CA GLU A 447 37.43 38.73 8.38
C GLU A 447 38.81 38.97 9.02
N LEU A 448 39.41 40.14 8.79
CA LEU A 448 40.70 40.52 9.39
C LEU A 448 40.63 40.60 10.92
N SER A 449 39.52 41.09 11.49
CA SER A 449 39.31 41.14 12.93
C SER A 449 39.08 39.76 13.57
N GLY A 450 38.64 38.78 12.78
CA GLY A 450 38.34 37.42 13.18
C GLY A 450 39.54 36.46 13.18
N ASN A 451 40.78 36.95 13.06
CA ASN A 451 42.01 36.17 12.85
C ASN A 451 42.16 35.49 11.47
N SER A 452 41.45 35.93 10.43
CA SER A 452 41.73 35.45 9.07
C SER A 452 43.14 35.87 8.66
N LYS A 453 43.94 34.90 8.20
CA LYS A 453 45.33 35.15 7.76
C LYS A 453 45.33 35.98 6.48
N ALA A 454 46.14 37.05 6.49
CA ALA A 454 46.40 37.88 5.32
C ALA A 454 47.82 37.62 4.82
N TYR A 455 47.95 37.41 3.51
CA TYR A 455 49.19 36.95 2.88
C TYR A 455 49.76 38.01 1.94
N THR A 456 51.08 38.09 1.80
CA THR A 456 51.68 38.72 0.63
C THR A 456 51.49 37.85 -0.61
N HIS A 457 51.81 38.36 -1.79
CA HIS A 457 51.75 37.58 -3.02
C HIS A 457 52.68 36.35 -2.97
N GLU A 458 53.90 36.55 -2.45
CA GLU A 458 54.93 35.52 -2.35
C GLU A 458 54.54 34.43 -1.34
N GLU A 459 53.96 34.82 -0.20
CA GLU A 459 53.44 33.86 0.79
C GLU A 459 52.33 32.99 0.21
N LEU A 460 51.39 33.62 -0.52
CA LEU A 460 50.28 32.90 -1.15
C LEU A 460 50.78 31.94 -2.23
N TRP A 461 51.73 32.40 -3.05
CA TRP A 461 52.36 31.58 -4.08
C TRP A 461 53.05 30.37 -3.46
N ALA A 462 53.90 30.56 -2.44
CA ALA A 462 54.62 29.46 -1.79
C ALA A 462 53.71 28.41 -1.13
N ILE A 463 52.50 28.79 -0.70
CA ILE A 463 51.51 27.86 -0.15
C ILE A 463 50.88 27.00 -1.24
N ARG A 464 50.56 27.60 -2.40
CA ARG A 464 49.83 26.93 -3.48
C ARG A 464 50.75 26.14 -4.40
N ASP A 465 51.97 26.62 -4.64
CA ASP A 465 53.02 25.95 -5.42
C ASP A 465 53.46 24.62 -4.77
N ARG A 466 53.45 24.53 -3.43
CA ARG A 466 53.83 23.29 -2.69
C ARG A 466 52.73 22.24 -2.58
N ARG A 467 51.48 22.58 -2.90
CA ARG A 467 50.35 21.64 -2.75
C ARG A 467 50.31 20.60 -3.87
N ASP A 468 50.82 20.94 -5.05
CA ASP A 468 50.85 20.02 -6.20
C ASP A 468 51.89 18.89 -6.04
N ASP A 469 52.97 19.12 -5.28
CA ASP A 469 54.01 18.11 -5.04
C ASP A 469 53.58 16.97 -4.08
N THR A 470 52.44 17.12 -3.38
CA THR A 470 52.00 16.15 -2.35
C THR A 470 50.91 15.18 -2.80
N ILE A 471 50.52 15.17 -4.08
CA ILE A 471 49.50 14.24 -4.61
C ILE A 471 50.12 13.01 -5.31
N GLU A 472 51.43 12.96 -5.55
CA GLU A 472 52.10 11.80 -6.18
C GLU A 472 52.56 10.68 -5.22
N GLU A 473 52.33 10.79 -3.91
CA GLU A 473 52.61 9.69 -2.97
C GLU A 473 51.41 9.40 -2.06
N ASN A 474 50.45 8.62 -2.56
CA ASN A 474 49.71 7.57 -1.81
C ASN A 474 48.87 6.68 -2.73
#